data_AF-K2SDC1-F1
#
_entry.id   AF-K2SDC1-F1
#
_cell.length_a   1.000
_cell.length_b   1.000
_cell.length_c   1.000
_cell.angle_alpha   90.00
_cell.angle_beta   90.00
_cell.angle_gamma   90.00
#
_symmetry.space_group_name_H-M   'P 1'
#
loop_
_entity.id
_entity.type
_entity.pdbx_description
1 polymer ?
#
loop_
_entity_poly.entity_id
_entity_poly.type
_entity_poly.pdbx_seq_one_letter_code
_entity_poly.pdbx_strand_id
1 'polypeptide(L)'
;MASAQDPTKEWIWHPEVRDYYMQEWDGAQYILVWARAARRDSVAEPVAQESSVTGDLPADTILGNPEQGAYEPLDPSYMIQPNPRRFFTTGRMFSVLFTEALGSTAVNRDVDNVSTIMYGEQVFSQIRRFVVVKEGRGFCYACPVSTYGGRGVGKRGLDPQTHAIIYTIGTQPSYVGGEVALEKSPIPIIPAENTAPLTTASRINFAIHHPIQHNVKVKDLGIVHPNVVPTLIQYARSESGW
;
A
#
# COMPACT_ATOMS: atom_id res chain seq x y z
N MET A 1 -0.95 41.51 -40.00
CA MET A 1 -1.26 41.68 -38.56
C MET A 1 -0.61 40.53 -37.83
N ALA A 2 0.54 40.80 -37.20
CA ALA A 2 1.32 39.79 -36.50
C ALA A 2 0.64 39.47 -35.16
N SER A 3 0.38 38.18 -34.91
CA SER A 3 -0.12 37.68 -33.64
C SER A 3 0.90 38.02 -32.54
N ALA A 4 0.50 38.86 -31.58
CA ALA A 4 1.28 39.13 -30.39
C ALA A 4 1.42 37.82 -29.59
N GLN A 5 2.64 37.31 -29.46
CA GLN A 5 2.97 36.26 -28.49
C GLN A 5 2.81 36.86 -27.09
N ASP A 6 2.01 36.19 -26.26
CA ASP A 6 1.82 36.48 -24.84
C ASP A 6 3.16 36.29 -24.09
N PRO A 7 3.78 37.35 -23.55
CA PRO A 7 5.14 37.31 -22.99
C PRO A 7 5.20 36.76 -21.55
N THR A 8 4.15 36.12 -21.04
CA THR A 8 4.04 35.79 -19.60
C THR A 8 4.56 34.40 -19.20
N LYS A 9 5.39 33.74 -20.02
CA LYS A 9 5.94 32.40 -19.72
C LYS A 9 7.45 32.25 -19.88
N GLU A 10 8.24 33.28 -19.59
CA GLU A 10 9.71 33.18 -19.62
C GLU A 10 10.30 33.00 -18.22
N TRP A 11 11.21 32.03 -18.10
CA TRP A 11 11.98 31.77 -16.88
C TRP A 11 13.12 32.80 -16.74
N ILE A 12 13.14 33.52 -15.63
CA ILE A 12 14.11 34.59 -15.33
C ILE A 12 15.11 34.09 -14.29
N TRP A 13 16.41 34.21 -14.58
CA TRP A 13 17.47 33.84 -13.64
C TRP A 13 17.63 34.87 -12.51
N HIS A 14 17.62 34.42 -11.25
CA HIS A 14 17.91 35.26 -10.10
C HIS A 14 19.34 34.98 -9.56
N PRO A 15 20.28 35.94 -9.66
CA PRO A 15 21.69 35.70 -9.36
C PRO A 15 21.99 35.43 -7.87
N GLU A 16 21.25 36.05 -6.95
CA GLU A 16 21.47 35.86 -5.50
C GLU A 16 20.95 34.52 -4.99
N VAL A 17 19.77 34.09 -5.48
CA VAL A 17 19.16 32.80 -5.15
C VAL A 17 19.75 31.66 -5.99
N ARG A 18 20.48 31.99 -7.08
CA ARG A 18 21.03 31.06 -8.07
C ARG A 18 19.99 30.07 -8.59
N ASP A 19 18.81 30.59 -8.91
CA ASP A 19 17.69 29.81 -9.42
C ASP A 19 16.86 30.62 -10.42
N TYR A 20 16.09 29.93 -11.26
CA TYR A 20 15.14 30.57 -12.17
C TYR A 20 13.78 30.76 -11.47
N TYR A 21 13.04 31.79 -11.85
CA TYR A 21 11.65 31.97 -11.44
C TYR A 21 10.79 32.45 -12.60
N MET A 22 9.48 32.29 -12.49
CA MET A 22 8.48 32.83 -13.41
C MET A 22 7.32 33.42 -12.61
N GLN A 23 6.66 34.44 -13.16
CA GLN A 23 5.47 35.02 -12.55
C GLN A 23 4.21 34.34 -13.09
N GLU A 24 3.39 33.79 -12.21
CA GLU A 24 2.12 33.16 -12.56
C GLU A 24 0.97 33.90 -11.86
N TRP A 25 -0.17 34.06 -12.53
CA TRP A 25 -1.37 34.65 -11.92
C TRP A 25 -2.21 33.55 -11.29
N ASP A 26 -2.43 33.59 -9.97
CA ASP A 26 -3.15 32.55 -9.23
C ASP A 26 -4.68 32.76 -9.19
N GLY A 27 -5.19 33.78 -9.88
CA GLY A 27 -6.58 34.20 -9.86
C GLY A 27 -6.88 35.40 -8.94
N ALA A 28 -5.93 35.78 -8.07
CA ALA A 28 -6.05 36.95 -7.18
C ALA A 28 -4.81 37.87 -7.20
N GLN A 29 -3.61 37.29 -7.38
CA GLN A 29 -2.35 38.02 -7.41
C GLN A 29 -1.32 37.32 -8.32
N TYR A 30 -0.27 38.06 -8.68
CA TYR A 30 0.91 37.46 -9.30
C TYR A 30 1.78 36.81 -8.22
N ILE A 31 2.06 35.52 -8.37
CA ILE A 31 2.96 34.75 -7.52
C ILE A 31 4.26 34.44 -8.27
N LEU A 32 5.36 34.31 -7.52
CA LEU A 32 6.64 33.86 -8.05
C LEU A 32 6.76 32.35 -7.90
N VAL A 33 6.87 31.64 -9.03
CA VAL A 33 7.11 30.20 -9.08
C VAL A 33 8.60 29.97 -9.37
N TRP A 34 9.32 29.41 -8.40
CA TRP A 34 10.74 29.12 -8.51
C TRP A 34 10.99 27.74 -9.15
N ALA A 35 12.02 27.60 -9.97
CA ALA A 35 12.34 26.38 -10.70
C ALA A 35 12.72 25.22 -9.75
N ARG A 36 13.36 25.48 -8.60
CA ARG A 36 13.55 24.46 -7.55
C ARG A 36 12.30 24.18 -6.72
N ALA A 37 11.32 25.09 -6.69
CA ALA A 37 10.05 24.90 -6.00
C ALA A 37 9.00 24.16 -6.85
N ALA A 38 9.22 24.04 -8.17
CA ALA A 38 8.60 23.00 -8.98
C ALA A 38 9.19 21.65 -8.56
N ARG A 39 8.64 21.11 -7.48
CA ARG A 39 9.10 19.89 -6.83
C ARG A 39 9.43 18.81 -7.85
N ARG A 40 10.70 18.38 -7.87
CA ARG A 40 11.07 17.04 -8.35
C ARG A 40 10.62 16.02 -7.30
N ASP A 41 9.33 16.01 -6.99
CA ASP A 41 8.72 14.92 -6.24
C ASP A 41 8.58 13.77 -7.24
N SER A 42 9.49 12.79 -7.14
CA SER A 42 9.45 11.48 -7.79
C SER A 42 8.72 11.44 -9.14
N VAL A 43 9.27 12.10 -10.17
CA VAL A 43 8.96 11.74 -11.54
C VAL A 43 9.89 10.58 -11.87
N ALA A 44 9.36 9.35 -11.86
CA ALA A 44 10.13 8.19 -12.25
C ALA A 44 10.56 8.36 -13.71
N GLU A 45 11.87 8.42 -13.98
CA GLU A 45 12.37 8.17 -15.33
C GLU A 45 12.53 6.65 -15.50
N PRO A 46 11.95 6.03 -16.54
CA PRO A 46 11.98 4.60 -16.71
C PRO A 46 13.39 4.12 -17.05
N VAL A 47 13.89 3.14 -16.29
CA VAL A 47 15.00 2.30 -16.74
C VAL A 47 14.42 1.29 -17.72
N ALA A 48 14.61 1.54 -19.02
CA ALA A 48 14.25 0.57 -20.03
C ALA A 48 15.24 -0.61 -19.98
N GLN A 49 14.79 -1.76 -19.48
CA GLN A 49 15.44 -3.04 -19.79
C GLN A 49 14.39 -4.08 -20.17
N GLU A 50 14.56 -4.63 -21.36
CA GLU A 50 13.77 -5.76 -21.86
C GLU A 50 14.04 -6.99 -20.99
N SER A 51 13.01 -7.52 -20.35
CA SER A 51 13.06 -8.85 -19.75
C SER A 51 11.84 -9.66 -20.18
N SER A 52 12.08 -10.63 -21.04
CA SER A 52 11.14 -11.70 -21.36
C SER A 52 11.14 -12.72 -20.21
N VAL A 53 10.02 -12.81 -19.48
CA VAL A 53 9.83 -13.88 -18.50
C VAL A 53 8.49 -14.57 -18.75
N THR A 54 8.58 -15.78 -19.30
CA THR A 54 7.51 -16.77 -19.33
C THR A 54 7.50 -17.52 -17.99
N GLY A 55 6.53 -17.25 -17.13
CA GLY A 55 6.28 -17.99 -15.90
C GLY A 55 4.99 -17.53 -15.21
N ASP A 56 4.26 -18.47 -14.59
CA ASP A 56 2.98 -18.21 -13.92
C ASP A 56 3.12 -17.15 -12.81
N LEU A 57 2.47 -16.00 -13.02
CA LEU A 57 2.50 -14.87 -12.08
C LEU A 57 1.45 -15.03 -10.96
N PRO A 58 1.73 -14.55 -9.74
CA PRO A 58 0.74 -14.45 -8.67
C PRO A 58 -0.49 -13.64 -9.09
N ALA A 59 -1.68 -14.06 -8.63
CA ALA A 59 -2.95 -13.36 -8.91
C ALA A 59 -3.03 -11.90 -8.38
N ASP A 60 -2.09 -11.49 -7.52
CA ASP A 60 -1.98 -10.14 -6.96
C ASP A 60 -0.94 -9.27 -7.71
N THR A 61 -0.37 -9.77 -8.82
CA THR A 61 0.61 -9.03 -9.64
C THR A 61 -0.11 -8.03 -10.56
N ILE A 62 0.19 -6.75 -10.39
CA ILE A 62 -0.23 -5.69 -11.32
C ILE A 62 0.62 -5.82 -12.58
N LEU A 63 0.00 -6.21 -13.69
CA LEU A 63 0.65 -6.37 -14.99
C LEU A 63 0.43 -5.11 -15.80
N GLY A 64 1.48 -4.30 -15.98
CA GLY A 64 1.42 -3.13 -16.84
C GLY A 64 1.15 -3.51 -18.30
N ASN A 65 0.20 -2.82 -18.94
CA ASN A 65 -0.01 -2.90 -20.38
C ASN A 65 0.86 -1.81 -21.07
N PRO A 66 1.89 -2.18 -21.86
CA PRO A 66 2.74 -1.20 -22.53
C PRO A 66 2.02 -0.39 -23.62
N GLU A 67 0.79 -0.76 -24.02
CA GLU A 67 0.03 -0.04 -25.05
C GLU A 67 -0.83 1.11 -24.51
N GLN A 68 -0.92 1.35 -23.19
CA GLN A 68 -1.83 2.36 -22.60
C GLN A 68 -1.17 3.45 -21.73
N GLY A 69 0.16 3.47 -21.59
CA GLY A 69 0.90 4.51 -20.87
C GLY A 69 2.05 3.96 -20.03
N ALA A 70 2.84 4.86 -19.43
CA ALA A 70 4.01 4.50 -18.61
C ALA A 70 3.67 3.93 -17.22
N TYR A 71 2.38 3.92 -16.84
CA TYR A 71 1.91 3.40 -15.55
C TYR A 71 0.44 2.95 -15.65
N GLU A 72 0.05 2.01 -14.78
CA GLU A 72 -1.35 1.62 -14.59
C GLU A 72 -1.97 2.42 -13.42
N PRO A 73 -3.15 3.06 -13.58
CA PRO A 73 -3.79 3.77 -12.49
C PRO A 73 -4.29 2.79 -11.41
N LEU A 74 -4.20 3.21 -10.14
CA LEU A 74 -4.79 2.45 -9.03
C LEU A 74 -6.31 2.28 -9.25
N ASP A 75 -6.81 1.06 -9.01
CA ASP A 75 -8.23 0.72 -9.08
C ASP A 75 -9.09 1.81 -8.37
N PRO A 76 -10.12 2.38 -9.04
CA PRO A 76 -10.95 3.45 -8.49
C PRO A 76 -11.65 3.12 -7.15
N SER A 77 -11.78 1.84 -6.80
CA SER A 77 -12.30 1.41 -5.49
C SER A 77 -11.36 1.73 -4.31
N TYR A 78 -10.11 2.12 -4.58
CA TYR A 78 -9.22 2.69 -3.58
C TYR A 78 -9.47 4.19 -3.42
N MET A 79 -10.08 4.57 -2.30
CA MET A 79 -10.49 5.94 -2.04
C MET A 79 -10.10 6.39 -0.63
N ILE A 80 -9.93 7.70 -0.45
CA ILE A 80 -9.83 8.28 0.89
C ILE A 80 -11.22 8.18 1.52
N GLN A 81 -11.28 7.60 2.71
CA GLN A 81 -12.55 7.35 3.38
C GLN A 81 -13.14 8.67 3.90
N PRO A 82 -14.38 9.04 3.51
CA PRO A 82 -14.96 10.33 3.86
C PRO A 82 -15.22 10.46 5.38
N ASN A 83 -15.49 9.34 6.04
CA ASN A 83 -15.72 9.25 7.48
C ASN A 83 -14.69 8.32 8.11
N PRO A 84 -13.41 8.72 8.22
CA PRO A 84 -12.33 7.80 8.58
C PRO A 84 -12.52 7.20 9.98
N ARG A 85 -13.07 7.95 10.95
CA ARG A 85 -13.38 7.43 12.29
C ARG A 85 -14.43 6.32 12.31
N ARG A 86 -15.31 6.26 11.31
CA ARG A 86 -16.32 5.20 11.18
C ARG A 86 -15.82 4.03 10.33
N PHE A 87 -14.82 4.28 9.49
CA PHE A 87 -14.22 3.25 8.64
C PHE A 87 -13.14 2.46 9.39
N PHE A 88 -12.13 3.16 9.93
CA PHE A 88 -10.96 2.58 10.60
C PHE A 88 -11.26 2.19 12.06
N THR A 89 -12.32 1.42 12.25
CA THR A 89 -12.71 0.85 13.54
C THR A 89 -12.09 -0.52 13.75
N THR A 90 -11.90 -0.93 15.00
CA THR A 90 -11.32 -2.25 15.29
C THR A 90 -12.09 -3.39 14.61
N GLY A 91 -11.36 -4.32 13.99
CA GLY A 91 -11.89 -5.41 13.19
C GLY A 91 -12.13 -5.08 11.72
N ARG A 92 -11.99 -3.82 11.27
CA ARG A 92 -12.05 -3.47 9.85
C ARG A 92 -10.90 -4.12 9.09
N MET A 93 -11.21 -4.81 8.01
CA MET A 93 -10.23 -5.28 7.03
C MET A 93 -10.24 -4.38 5.80
N PHE A 94 -9.07 -3.94 5.36
CA PHE A 94 -8.92 -3.08 4.19
C PHE A 94 -7.62 -3.38 3.45
N SER A 95 -7.51 -2.97 2.19
CA SER A 95 -6.23 -2.91 1.49
C SER A 95 -5.82 -1.47 1.19
N VAL A 96 -4.50 -1.27 1.05
CA VAL A 96 -3.86 0.02 0.79
C VAL A 96 -2.65 -0.20 -0.11
N LEU A 97 -2.36 0.77 -0.99
CA LEU A 97 -1.07 0.83 -1.66
C LEU A 97 -0.01 1.19 -0.61
N PHE A 98 0.92 0.27 -0.38
CA PHE A 98 1.91 0.37 0.67
C PHE A 98 3.31 0.44 0.05
N THR A 99 4.05 1.48 0.40
CA THR A 99 5.41 1.72 -0.09
C THR A 99 6.39 1.48 1.05
N GLU A 100 7.40 0.66 0.80
CA GLU A 100 8.46 0.34 1.75
C GLU A 100 9.83 0.63 1.15
N ALA A 101 10.78 1.04 1.97
CA ALA A 101 12.17 1.15 1.53
C ALA A 101 12.68 -0.22 1.05
N LEU A 102 13.40 -0.22 -0.07
CA LEU A 102 14.02 -1.43 -0.57
C LEU A 102 15.24 -1.76 0.30
N GLY A 103 15.13 -2.82 1.11
CA GLY A 103 16.26 -3.28 1.92
C GLY A 103 17.43 -3.74 1.05
N SER A 104 18.66 -3.49 1.49
CA SER A 104 19.90 -3.81 0.76
C SER A 104 20.12 -5.30 0.47
N THR A 105 19.32 -6.20 1.07
CA THR A 105 19.36 -7.65 0.86
C THR A 105 18.27 -8.17 -0.09
N ALA A 106 17.47 -7.29 -0.71
CA ALA A 106 16.40 -7.69 -1.63
C ALA A 106 16.96 -8.08 -3.00
N VAL A 107 17.52 -9.29 -3.10
CA VAL A 107 17.93 -9.89 -4.38
C VAL A 107 16.69 -10.49 -5.02
N ASN A 108 16.32 -10.02 -6.21
CA ASN A 108 15.18 -10.48 -7.03
C ASN A 108 13.78 -10.22 -6.45
N ARG A 109 13.22 -9.05 -6.77
CA ARG A 109 11.76 -8.90 -6.89
C ARG A 109 11.45 -8.20 -8.21
N ASP A 110 10.28 -8.49 -8.76
CA ASP A 110 9.72 -7.87 -9.96
C ASP A 110 10.07 -6.38 -9.99
N VAL A 111 10.90 -6.02 -10.99
CA VAL A 111 11.43 -4.66 -11.17
C VAL A 111 10.29 -3.66 -11.35
N ASP A 112 9.15 -4.14 -11.84
CA ASP A 112 7.93 -3.40 -12.15
C ASP A 112 7.35 -2.63 -10.95
N ASN A 113 7.61 -3.10 -9.72
CA ASN A 113 7.08 -2.50 -8.49
C ASN A 113 8.13 -1.69 -7.70
N VAL A 114 9.31 -1.45 -8.29
CA VAL A 114 10.38 -0.65 -7.70
C VAL A 114 10.38 0.74 -8.32
N SER A 115 10.38 1.77 -7.48
CA SER A 115 10.51 3.16 -7.92
C SER A 115 11.71 3.82 -7.27
N THR A 116 12.47 4.58 -8.05
CA THR A 116 13.51 5.47 -7.51
C THR A 116 12.84 6.75 -7.03
N ILE A 117 13.03 7.08 -5.75
CA ILE A 117 12.49 8.27 -5.11
C ILE A 117 13.62 9.30 -4.90
N MET A 118 13.30 10.38 -4.19
CA MET A 118 14.28 11.41 -3.83
C MET A 118 15.55 10.81 -3.24
N TYR A 119 16.68 11.46 -3.52
CA TYR A 119 18.03 11.05 -3.10
C TYR A 119 18.55 9.77 -3.76
N GLY A 120 17.89 9.25 -4.80
CA GLY A 120 18.31 8.03 -5.50
C GLY A 120 17.97 6.76 -4.73
N GLU A 121 17.21 6.88 -3.64
CA GLU A 121 16.72 5.73 -2.87
C GLU A 121 15.66 4.96 -3.65
N GLN A 122 15.58 3.66 -3.41
CA GLN A 122 14.59 2.80 -4.06
C GLN A 122 13.51 2.37 -3.07
N VAL A 123 12.27 2.40 -3.52
CA VAL A 123 11.12 1.89 -2.76
C VAL A 123 10.42 0.80 -3.53
N PHE A 124 9.88 -0.16 -2.80
CA PHE A 124 9.01 -1.20 -3.32
C PHE A 124 7.56 -0.86 -2.95
N SER A 125 6.69 -0.77 -3.95
CA SER A 125 5.27 -0.49 -3.76
C SER A 125 4.44 -1.74 -4.05
N GLN A 126 3.49 -2.04 -3.16
CA GLN A 126 2.60 -3.18 -3.35
C GLN A 126 1.27 -2.95 -2.64
N ILE A 127 0.21 -3.62 -3.10
CA ILE A 127 -1.07 -3.66 -2.40
C ILE A 127 -0.94 -4.58 -1.18
N ARG A 128 -1.21 -4.04 0.01
CA ARG A 128 -1.21 -4.81 1.26
C ARG A 128 -2.57 -4.79 1.92
N ARG A 129 -2.92 -5.91 2.55
CA ARG A 129 -4.15 -6.10 3.32
C ARG A 129 -3.84 -5.96 4.81
N PHE A 130 -4.74 -5.32 5.55
CA PHE A 130 -4.58 -5.05 6.98
C PHE A 130 -5.89 -5.24 7.72
N VAL A 131 -5.80 -5.58 9.02
CA VAL A 131 -6.94 -5.57 9.95
C VAL A 131 -6.65 -4.60 11.09
N VAL A 132 -7.56 -3.65 11.32
CA VAL A 132 -7.45 -2.68 12.42
C VAL A 132 -7.56 -3.39 13.77
N VAL A 133 -6.59 -3.17 14.66
CA VAL A 133 -6.59 -3.74 16.02
C VAL A 133 -6.67 -2.68 17.10
N LYS A 134 -6.35 -1.42 16.77
CA LYS A 134 -6.49 -0.28 17.68
C LYS A 134 -6.75 1.02 16.91
N GLU A 135 -7.75 1.76 17.37
CA GLU A 135 -8.13 3.05 16.81
C GLU A 135 -7.22 4.17 17.34
N GLY A 136 -6.98 5.19 16.52
CA GLY A 136 -6.21 6.38 16.88
C GLY A 136 -6.82 7.65 16.29
N ARG A 137 -6.22 8.80 16.64
CA ARG A 137 -6.67 10.11 16.13
C ARG A 137 -5.90 10.47 14.86
N GLY A 138 -6.52 10.24 13.70
CA GLY A 138 -5.92 10.52 12.40
C GLY A 138 -5.13 9.34 11.81
N PHE A 139 -5.04 8.24 12.55
CA PHE A 139 -4.42 6.99 12.14
C PHE A 139 -5.03 5.83 12.94
N CYS A 140 -4.75 4.59 12.54
CA CYS A 140 -5.03 3.39 13.31
C CYS A 140 -3.80 2.48 13.37
N TYR A 141 -3.73 1.56 14.32
CA TYR A 141 -2.78 0.45 14.29
C TYR A 141 -3.47 -0.77 13.68
N ALA A 142 -2.81 -1.40 12.71
CA ALA A 142 -3.34 -2.54 12.00
C ALA A 142 -2.29 -3.65 11.82
N CYS A 143 -2.75 -4.90 11.89
CA CYS A 143 -1.92 -6.08 11.66
C CYS A 143 -1.98 -6.47 10.17
N PRO A 144 -0.83 -6.79 9.54
CA PRO A 144 -0.80 -7.16 8.13
C PRO A 144 -1.36 -8.56 7.90
N VAL A 145 -1.97 -8.74 6.74
CA VAL A 145 -2.46 -10.03 6.22
C VAL A 145 -1.67 -10.38 4.97
N SER A 146 -1.03 -11.55 4.97
CA SER A 146 -0.21 -12.03 3.84
C SER A 146 -0.47 -13.50 3.54
N THR A 147 -0.25 -13.87 2.27
CA THR A 147 -0.24 -15.26 1.83
C THR A 147 1.17 -15.85 1.84
N TYR A 148 2.20 -14.99 2.03
CA TYR A 148 3.61 -15.37 1.97
C TYR A 148 4.00 -16.10 0.67
N GLY A 149 3.47 -15.65 -0.47
CA GLY A 149 3.65 -16.30 -1.76
C GLY A 149 2.89 -17.62 -1.86
N GLY A 150 1.70 -17.69 -1.25
CA GLY A 150 0.84 -18.87 -1.23
C GLY A 150 1.25 -19.96 -0.22
N ARG A 151 2.27 -19.71 0.61
CA ARG A 151 2.85 -20.70 1.53
C ARG A 151 2.37 -20.60 2.97
N GLY A 152 1.59 -19.56 3.30
CA GLY A 152 1.20 -19.31 4.69
C GLY A 152 2.41 -19.26 5.62
N VAL A 153 2.31 -19.83 6.82
CA VAL A 153 3.44 -19.91 7.77
C VAL A 153 4.52 -20.93 7.38
N GLY A 154 4.34 -21.69 6.29
CA GLY A 154 5.35 -22.61 5.76
C GLY A 154 6.53 -21.89 5.10
N LYS A 155 6.45 -20.56 4.91
CA LYS A 155 7.59 -19.76 4.45
C LYS A 155 8.68 -19.72 5.53
N ARG A 156 9.92 -20.04 5.14
CA ARG A 156 11.09 -20.03 6.02
C ARG A 156 11.27 -18.67 6.71
N GLY A 157 11.55 -18.71 8.01
CA GLY A 157 11.86 -17.52 8.82
C GLY A 157 10.64 -16.84 9.42
N LEU A 158 9.45 -17.41 9.29
CA LEU A 158 8.26 -16.97 10.02
C LEU A 158 8.17 -17.67 11.38
N ASP A 159 7.58 -16.97 12.35
CA ASP A 159 7.21 -17.55 13.63
C ASP A 159 5.70 -17.90 13.63
N PRO A 160 5.34 -19.21 13.59
CA PRO A 160 3.94 -19.64 13.59
C PRO A 160 3.15 -19.16 14.83
N GLN A 161 3.80 -18.96 15.98
CA GLN A 161 3.09 -18.57 17.20
C GLN A 161 2.46 -17.18 17.07
N THR A 162 3.07 -16.29 16.29
CA THR A 162 2.58 -14.92 16.08
C THR A 162 1.48 -14.80 15.01
N HIS A 163 1.03 -15.93 14.42
CA HIS A 163 0.10 -15.94 13.29
C HIS A 163 -1.22 -16.63 13.61
N ALA A 164 -2.26 -16.26 12.86
CA ALA A 164 -3.50 -17.02 12.78
C ALA A 164 -3.96 -17.16 11.32
N ILE A 165 -4.77 -18.18 11.06
CA ILE A 165 -5.55 -18.28 9.81
C ILE A 165 -6.55 -17.13 9.80
N ILE A 166 -6.64 -16.39 8.70
CA ILE A 166 -7.72 -15.43 8.46
C ILE A 166 -8.43 -15.84 7.18
N TYR A 167 -9.76 -15.92 7.22
CA TYR A 167 -10.54 -16.52 6.13
C TYR A 167 -11.88 -15.81 5.95
N THR A 168 -12.45 -15.89 4.76
CA THR A 168 -13.77 -15.34 4.45
C THR A 168 -14.86 -16.32 4.90
N ILE A 169 -15.90 -15.83 5.57
CA ILE A 169 -17.05 -16.67 5.94
C ILE A 169 -17.65 -17.32 4.68
N GLY A 170 -18.02 -18.60 4.80
CA GLY A 170 -18.43 -19.43 3.67
C GLY A 170 -17.30 -20.28 3.09
N THR A 171 -16.03 -19.98 3.43
CA THR A 171 -14.90 -20.87 3.17
C THR A 171 -14.49 -21.63 4.43
N GLN A 172 -13.77 -22.74 4.25
CA GLN A 172 -13.24 -23.54 5.35
C GLN A 172 -11.81 -23.07 5.69
N PRO A 173 -11.51 -22.68 6.94
CA PRO A 173 -10.13 -22.41 7.35
C PRO A 173 -9.32 -23.71 7.29
N SER A 174 -8.23 -23.69 6.54
CA SER A 174 -7.34 -24.85 6.38
C SER A 174 -5.88 -24.45 6.21
N TYR A 175 -5.01 -25.40 6.52
CA TYR A 175 -3.57 -25.29 6.34
C TYR A 175 -3.20 -25.57 4.89
N VAL A 176 -2.19 -24.87 4.39
CA VAL A 176 -1.52 -25.18 3.14
C VAL A 176 -0.29 -26.08 3.39
N GLY A 177 0.24 -26.70 2.33
CA GLY A 177 1.35 -27.65 2.46
C GLY A 177 2.58 -27.04 3.14
N GLY A 178 3.12 -27.75 4.14
CA GLY A 178 4.32 -27.35 4.88
C GLY A 178 4.07 -26.44 6.09
N GLU A 179 2.82 -26.09 6.39
CA GLU A 179 2.49 -25.38 7.63
C GLU A 179 2.47 -26.31 8.84
N VAL A 180 2.79 -25.73 10.00
CA VAL A 180 2.56 -26.34 11.31
C VAL A 180 1.22 -25.84 11.87
N ALA A 181 0.69 -26.57 12.86
CA ALA A 181 -0.51 -26.13 13.57
C ALA A 181 -0.27 -24.77 14.25
N LEU A 182 -1.22 -23.85 14.10
CA LEU A 182 -1.19 -22.53 14.74
C LEU A 182 -1.89 -22.60 16.10
N GLU A 183 -1.33 -21.91 17.10
CA GLU A 183 -1.92 -21.82 18.44
C GLU A 183 -3.14 -20.89 18.48
N LYS A 184 -3.12 -19.84 17.65
CA LYS A 184 -4.18 -18.85 17.57
C LYS A 184 -5.32 -19.37 16.70
N SER A 185 -6.55 -19.24 17.21
CA SER A 185 -7.75 -19.67 16.52
C SER A 185 -7.99 -18.86 15.23
N PRO A 186 -8.61 -19.46 14.19
CA PRO A 186 -8.90 -18.74 12.95
C PRO A 186 -9.78 -17.50 13.14
N ILE A 187 -9.52 -16.47 12.33
CA ILE A 187 -10.24 -15.19 12.32
C ILE A 187 -11.17 -15.12 11.10
N PRO A 188 -12.49 -15.25 11.28
CA PRO A 188 -13.47 -15.14 10.20
C PRO A 188 -13.72 -13.68 9.80
N ILE A 189 -13.79 -13.43 8.49
CA ILE A 189 -14.12 -12.14 7.87
C ILE A 189 -15.51 -12.23 7.20
N ILE A 190 -16.38 -11.30 7.54
CA ILE A 190 -17.57 -10.96 6.77
C ILE A 190 -17.10 -10.05 5.63
N PRO A 191 -17.14 -10.48 4.36
CA PRO A 191 -16.62 -9.70 3.25
C PRO A 191 -17.47 -8.45 2.99
N ALA A 192 -16.85 -7.38 2.52
CA ALA A 192 -17.57 -6.25 1.94
C ALA A 192 -18.20 -6.65 0.58
N GLU A 193 -19.15 -5.86 0.10
CA GLU A 193 -19.76 -6.08 -1.21
C GLU A 193 -18.69 -6.13 -2.32
N ASN A 194 -18.87 -7.04 -3.29
CA ASN A 194 -17.97 -7.24 -4.43
C ASN A 194 -16.50 -7.51 -4.06
N THR A 195 -16.24 -8.01 -2.85
CA THR A 195 -14.89 -8.43 -2.43
C THR A 195 -14.67 -9.91 -2.70
N ALA A 196 -13.59 -10.25 -3.40
CA ALA A 196 -13.20 -11.63 -3.63
C ALA A 196 -12.82 -12.31 -2.30
N PRO A 197 -13.12 -13.62 -2.13
CA PRO A 197 -12.72 -14.36 -0.94
C PRO A 197 -11.20 -14.36 -0.74
N LEU A 198 -10.78 -14.41 0.52
CA LEU A 198 -9.38 -14.59 0.86
C LEU A 198 -8.88 -15.96 0.40
N THR A 199 -7.65 -15.99 -0.11
CA THR A 199 -7.00 -17.25 -0.47
C THR A 199 -6.74 -18.09 0.78
N THR A 200 -6.76 -19.41 0.64
CA THR A 200 -6.54 -20.36 1.75
C THR A 200 -5.25 -20.11 2.52
N ALA A 201 -4.21 -19.60 1.85
CA ALA A 201 -2.90 -19.29 2.46
C ALA A 201 -2.88 -18.00 3.29
N SER A 202 -3.98 -17.25 3.39
CA SER A 202 -4.01 -15.95 4.07
C SER A 202 -3.80 -16.09 5.58
N ARG A 203 -2.77 -15.42 6.11
CA ARG A 203 -2.43 -15.39 7.54
C ARG A 203 -2.37 -13.95 8.01
N ILE A 204 -2.95 -13.69 9.18
CA ILE A 204 -2.76 -12.43 9.90
C ILE A 204 -1.53 -12.57 10.80
N ASN A 205 -0.66 -11.55 10.80
CA ASN A 205 0.56 -11.50 11.60
C ASN A 205 0.38 -10.50 12.75
N PHE A 206 0.41 -10.98 13.99
CA PHE A 206 0.26 -10.15 15.18
C PHE A 206 1.59 -9.59 15.71
N ALA A 207 2.74 -10.09 15.24
CA ALA A 207 4.05 -9.62 15.70
C ALA A 207 4.36 -8.18 15.26
N ILE A 208 3.70 -7.69 14.21
CA ILE A 208 3.98 -6.37 13.62
C ILE A 208 2.70 -5.56 13.54
N HIS A 209 2.77 -4.32 14.05
CA HIS A 209 1.68 -3.36 14.04
C HIS A 209 2.08 -2.15 13.20
N HIS A 210 1.31 -1.88 12.14
CA HIS A 210 1.55 -0.73 11.29
C HIS A 210 0.64 0.43 11.69
N PRO A 211 1.19 1.62 11.97
CA PRO A 211 0.39 2.84 12.01
C PRO A 211 -0.02 3.20 10.57
N ILE A 212 -1.32 3.18 10.30
CA ILE A 212 -1.90 3.55 9.00
C ILE A 212 -2.61 4.89 9.13
N GLN A 213 -2.18 5.89 8.37
CA GLN A 213 -2.82 7.21 8.36
C GLN A 213 -4.20 7.15 7.71
N HIS A 214 -5.13 7.96 8.20
CA HIS A 214 -6.50 8.00 7.66
C HIS A 214 -6.63 8.68 6.29
N ASN A 215 -5.63 9.46 5.86
CA ASN A 215 -5.66 10.22 4.61
C ASN A 215 -5.15 9.43 3.39
N VAL A 216 -4.99 8.12 3.51
CA VAL A 216 -4.54 7.25 2.42
C VAL A 216 -5.73 6.65 1.68
N LYS A 217 -5.53 6.34 0.39
CA LYS A 217 -6.55 5.63 -0.41
C LYS A 217 -6.59 4.17 0.01
N VAL A 218 -7.76 3.70 0.43
CA VAL A 218 -7.98 2.31 0.85
C VAL A 218 -9.18 1.70 0.16
N LYS A 219 -9.18 0.38 0.02
CA LYS A 219 -10.32 -0.43 -0.43
C LYS A 219 -10.87 -1.21 0.75
N ASP A 220 -12.18 -1.15 0.95
CA ASP A 220 -12.87 -1.95 1.98
C ASP A 220 -12.86 -3.42 1.59
N LEU A 221 -12.45 -4.29 2.50
CA LEU A 221 -12.47 -5.74 2.29
C LEU A 221 -13.46 -6.44 3.24
N GLY A 222 -14.07 -5.69 4.16
CA GLY A 222 -15.05 -6.21 5.11
C GLY A 222 -14.61 -6.07 6.56
N ILE A 223 -15.16 -6.91 7.42
CA ILE A 223 -14.97 -6.84 8.87
C ILE A 223 -14.75 -8.23 9.47
N VAL A 224 -13.95 -8.29 10.53
CA VAL A 224 -13.89 -9.46 11.40
C VAL A 224 -15.26 -9.72 12.01
N HIS A 225 -15.66 -10.99 12.07
CA HIS A 225 -16.93 -11.36 12.70
C HIS A 225 -17.00 -10.78 14.12
N PRO A 226 -18.09 -10.08 14.51
CA PRO A 226 -18.15 -9.33 15.76
C PRO A 226 -17.76 -10.12 17.02
N ASN A 227 -18.18 -11.39 17.10
CA ASN A 227 -17.87 -12.26 18.24
C ASN A 227 -16.38 -12.61 18.39
N VAL A 228 -15.57 -12.43 17.34
CA VAL A 228 -14.13 -12.76 17.33
C VAL A 228 -13.26 -11.51 17.51
N VAL A 229 -13.85 -10.31 17.41
CA VAL A 229 -13.12 -9.04 17.60
C VAL A 229 -12.40 -8.97 18.96
N PRO A 230 -12.99 -9.40 20.11
CA PRO A 230 -12.26 -9.44 21.37
C PRO A 230 -11.00 -10.32 21.32
N THR A 231 -11.11 -11.50 20.69
CA THR A 231 -9.99 -12.44 20.50
C THR A 231 -8.90 -11.85 19.61
N LEU A 232 -9.28 -11.17 18.52
CA LEU A 232 -8.35 -10.44 17.65
C LEU A 232 -7.52 -9.42 18.46
N ILE A 233 -8.19 -8.62 19.29
CA ILE A 233 -7.53 -7.60 20.13
C ILE A 233 -6.61 -8.28 21.15
N GLN A 234 -7.04 -9.38 21.76
CA GLN A 234 -6.23 -10.15 22.70
C GLN A 234 -4.94 -10.64 22.06
N TYR A 235 -5.02 -11.22 20.85
CA TYR A 235 -3.84 -11.68 20.10
C TYR A 235 -2.91 -10.54 19.73
N ALA A 236 -3.46 -9.39 19.31
CA ALA A 236 -2.65 -8.21 19.02
C ALA A 236 -1.88 -7.74 20.26
N ARG A 237 -2.55 -7.65 21.42
CA ARG A 237 -1.93 -7.21 22.69
C ARG A 237 -0.86 -8.17 23.19
N SER A 238 -1.07 -9.48 23.08
CA SER A 238 -0.11 -10.48 23.57
C SER A 238 1.25 -10.36 22.89
N GLU A 239 1.28 -9.99 21.61
CA GLU A 239 2.53 -9.86 20.84
C GLU A 239 3.19 -8.48 20.96
N SER A 240 2.41 -7.45 21.28
CA SER A 240 2.88 -6.07 21.18
C SER A 240 3.18 -5.40 22.52
N GLY A 241 2.80 -6.02 23.65
CA GLY A 241 3.14 -5.56 24.99
C GLY A 241 2.44 -4.27 25.45
N TRP A 242 1.26 -3.96 24.88
CA TRP A 242 0.46 -2.77 25.20
C TRP A 242 -0.58 -3.04 26.29
#